data_AF-T2JLS0-F1
#
_entry.id   AF-T2JLS0-F1
#
_cell.length_a   1.000
_cell.length_b   1.000
_cell.length_c   1.000
_cell.angle_alpha   90.00
_cell.angle_beta   90.00
_cell.angle_gamma   90.00
#
_symmetry.space_group_name_H-M   'P 1'
#
loop_
_entity.id
_entity.type
_entity.pdbx_description
1 polymer ?
#
loop_
_entity_poly.entity_id
_entity_poly.type
_entity_poly.pdbx_seq_one_letter_code
_entity_poly.pdbx_strand_id
1 'polypeptide(L)'
;MALSRQPYLWFGPRFGKLHTGVDIAAPIGTPIVAAASGVVVFAGWSNKGLGYQVSIRHPDGNVSVYGHNQRLLVTSGQNVEQGQQIAEMGSTGFSTGPHLHFEIRPGGRKAINPIAFLPGQRPDLTPQQAELIRRRNSGDFQ
;
A
#
# COMPACT_ATOMS: atom_id res chain seq x y z
N MET A 1 -9.96 10.55 -31.39
CA MET A 1 -10.13 9.16 -30.90
C MET A 1 -8.95 8.84 -29.97
N ALA A 2 -9.22 8.06 -28.92
CA ALA A 2 -8.49 7.95 -27.65
C ALA A 2 -6.98 7.67 -27.73
N LEU A 3 -6.24 8.11 -26.71
CA LEU A 3 -5.17 7.33 -26.06
C LEU A 3 -4.96 7.82 -24.61
N SER A 4 -5.54 7.04 -23.68
CA SER A 4 -4.98 6.59 -22.40
C SER A 4 -4.18 7.58 -21.53
N ARG A 5 -4.83 8.17 -20.52
CA ARG A 5 -4.16 8.80 -19.36
C ARG A 5 -3.94 7.73 -18.29
N GLN A 6 -2.68 7.36 -18.10
CA GLN A 6 -2.20 6.42 -17.08
C GLN A 6 -2.55 6.92 -15.66
N PRO A 7 -3.32 6.18 -14.84
CA PRO A 7 -3.78 6.65 -13.52
C PRO A 7 -2.78 6.38 -12.36
N TYR A 8 -1.57 5.92 -12.66
CA TYR A 8 -0.59 5.50 -11.65
C TYR A 8 0.47 6.59 -11.43
N LEU A 9 0.51 7.19 -10.23
CA LEU A 9 1.58 8.11 -9.84
C LEU A 9 2.64 7.34 -9.04
N TRP A 10 3.81 7.22 -9.68
CA TRP A 10 4.95 6.35 -9.37
C TRP A 10 5.61 6.56 -7.98
N PHE A 11 6.15 5.47 -7.43
CA PHE A 11 7.06 5.41 -6.27
C PHE A 11 8.40 6.12 -6.56
N GLY A 12 8.92 6.95 -5.65
CA GLY A 12 10.24 7.56 -5.81
C GLY A 12 10.43 8.86 -5.03
N PRO A 13 11.62 9.49 -5.09
CA PRO A 13 11.88 10.77 -4.43
C PRO A 13 11.00 11.88 -5.05
N ARG A 14 10.23 12.59 -4.23
CA ARG A 14 9.61 13.88 -4.60
C ARG A 14 10.04 14.93 -3.60
N PHE A 15 10.54 16.07 -4.09
CA PHE A 15 10.95 17.20 -3.25
C PHE A 15 11.90 16.82 -2.09
N GLY A 16 12.83 15.88 -2.33
CA GLY A 16 13.78 15.40 -1.31
C GLY A 16 13.20 14.45 -0.26
N LYS A 17 11.96 13.95 -0.41
CA LYS A 17 11.34 12.96 0.48
C LYS A 17 10.97 11.68 -0.29
N LEU A 18 11.25 10.53 0.33
CA LEU A 18 10.94 9.21 -0.21
C LEU A 18 9.43 8.95 -0.14
N HIS A 19 8.80 8.70 -1.29
CA HIS A 19 7.41 8.26 -1.33
C HIS A 19 7.34 6.76 -1.04
N THR A 20 6.83 6.36 0.13
CA THR A 20 6.87 4.96 0.61
C THR A 20 5.70 4.09 0.15
N GLY A 21 4.85 4.62 -0.74
CA GLY A 21 3.64 4.01 -1.24
C GLY A 21 3.39 4.29 -2.72
N VAL A 22 2.30 3.72 -3.25
CA VAL A 22 1.72 4.05 -4.55
C VAL A 22 0.45 4.87 -4.32
N ASP A 23 0.29 5.95 -5.08
CA ASP A 23 -0.95 6.73 -5.10
C ASP A 23 -1.84 6.28 -6.25
N ILE A 24 -3.09 5.98 -5.92
CA ILE A 24 -4.11 5.59 -6.90
C ILE A 24 -5.23 6.63 -6.83
N ALA A 25 -5.29 7.50 -7.82
CA ALA A 25 -6.30 8.56 -7.88
C ALA A 25 -7.65 7.98 -8.35
N ALA A 26 -8.71 8.31 -7.61
CA ALA A 26 -10.09 8.07 -8.01
C ALA A 26 -11.01 9.07 -7.29
N PRO A 27 -12.30 9.19 -7.67
CA PRO A 27 -13.24 10.06 -6.96
C PRO A 27 -13.42 9.66 -5.48
N ILE A 28 -13.77 10.65 -4.65
CA ILE A 28 -14.23 10.42 -3.27
C ILE A 28 -15.38 9.40 -3.29
N GLY A 29 -15.39 8.47 -2.31
CA GLY A 29 -16.39 7.42 -2.22
C GLY A 29 -16.07 6.13 -3.00
N THR A 30 -15.01 6.14 -3.82
CA THR A 30 -14.55 4.91 -4.50
C THR A 30 -14.29 3.80 -3.46
N PRO A 31 -14.82 2.58 -3.65
CA PRO A 31 -14.56 1.46 -2.74
C PRO A 31 -13.07 1.14 -2.65
N ILE A 32 -12.56 1.02 -1.43
CA ILE A 32 -11.20 0.52 -1.15
C ILE A 32 -11.34 -0.87 -0.56
N VAL A 33 -10.65 -1.84 -1.16
CA VAL A 33 -10.71 -3.25 -0.81
C VAL A 33 -9.40 -3.76 -0.24
N ALA A 34 -9.45 -4.80 0.59
CA ALA A 34 -8.27 -5.47 1.12
C ALA A 34 -7.50 -6.17 -0.01
N ALA A 35 -6.21 -5.88 -0.13
CA ALA A 35 -5.33 -6.48 -1.15
C ALA A 35 -5.12 -7.98 -0.96
N ALA A 36 -5.18 -8.46 0.29
CA ALA A 36 -5.11 -9.86 0.69
C ALA A 36 -5.83 -10.09 2.02
N SER A 37 -6.21 -11.33 2.31
CA SER A 37 -6.85 -11.69 3.57
C SER A 37 -5.92 -11.42 4.76
N GLY A 38 -6.49 -11.10 5.92
CA GLY A 38 -5.71 -10.84 7.13
C GLY A 38 -6.51 -10.27 8.28
N VAL A 39 -5.79 -9.75 9.28
CA VAL A 39 -6.37 -9.12 10.47
C VAL A 39 -6.11 -7.63 10.41
N VAL A 40 -7.15 -6.82 10.60
CA VAL A 40 -7.02 -5.37 10.74
C VAL A 40 -6.27 -5.08 12.04
N VAL A 41 -5.05 -4.57 11.91
CA VAL A 41 -4.19 -4.20 13.06
C VAL A 41 -4.31 -2.73 13.44
N PHE A 42 -4.92 -1.91 12.59
CA PHE A 42 -5.25 -0.52 12.86
C PHE A 42 -6.41 -0.06 11.98
N ALA A 43 -7.40 0.59 12.58
CA ALA A 43 -8.44 1.35 11.89
C ALA A 43 -8.73 2.63 12.68
N GLY A 44 -8.41 3.80 12.14
CA GLY A 44 -8.62 5.07 12.82
C GLY A 44 -7.88 6.24 12.20
N TRP A 45 -7.86 7.37 12.91
CA TRP A 45 -7.13 8.56 12.48
C TRP A 45 -5.63 8.44 12.78
N SER A 46 -4.81 8.76 11.78
CA SER A 46 -3.36 8.69 11.83
C SER A 46 -2.74 10.08 11.67
N ASN A 47 -2.05 10.53 12.73
CA ASN A 47 -1.35 11.82 12.75
C ASN A 47 -0.07 11.85 11.91
N LYS A 48 0.24 10.78 11.16
CA LYS A 48 1.43 10.67 10.29
C LYS A 48 1.18 11.21 8.88
N GLY A 49 0.14 12.04 8.71
CA GLY A 49 -0.30 12.55 7.41
C GLY A 49 -1.28 11.62 6.66
N LEU A 50 -1.50 10.39 7.14
CA LEU A 50 -2.37 9.42 6.45
C LEU A 50 -3.87 9.65 6.65
N GLY A 51 -4.29 10.55 7.56
CA GLY A 51 -5.71 10.80 7.83
C GLY A 51 -6.40 9.53 8.36
N TYR A 52 -7.61 9.24 7.90
CA TYR A 52 -8.23 7.95 8.23
C TYR A 52 -7.51 6.82 7.51
N GLN A 53 -7.01 5.86 8.28
CA GLN A 53 -6.14 4.79 7.83
C GLN A 53 -6.70 3.42 8.26
N VAL A 54 -6.57 2.44 7.37
CA VAL A 54 -6.65 1.01 7.69
C VAL A 54 -5.27 0.37 7.53
N SER A 55 -4.89 -0.53 8.43
CA SER A 55 -3.72 -1.41 8.24
C SER A 55 -4.10 -2.85 8.50
N ILE A 56 -3.70 -3.75 7.61
CA ILE A 56 -4.04 -5.18 7.68
C ILE A 56 -2.74 -5.98 7.74
N ARG A 57 -2.59 -6.85 8.75
CA ARG A 57 -1.52 -7.83 8.82
C ARG A 57 -1.95 -9.13 8.15
N HIS A 58 -1.12 -9.60 7.24
CA HIS A 58 -1.34 -10.82 6.46
C HIS A 58 -0.64 -12.04 7.10
N PRO A 59 -1.00 -13.27 6.69
CA PRO A 59 -0.41 -14.50 7.24
C PRO A 59 1.11 -14.60 7.08
N ASP A 60 1.69 -13.97 6.05
CA ASP A 60 3.14 -13.90 5.79
C ASP A 60 3.87 -12.86 6.66
N GLY A 61 3.16 -12.17 7.55
CA GLY A 61 3.69 -11.13 8.43
C GLY A 61 3.82 -9.74 7.77
N ASN A 62 3.48 -9.60 6.49
CA ASN A 62 3.43 -8.30 5.81
C ASN A 62 2.23 -7.49 6.30
N VAL A 63 2.36 -6.17 6.25
CA VAL A 63 1.26 -5.25 6.58
C VAL A 63 0.95 -4.37 5.38
N SER A 64 -0.29 -4.40 4.90
CA SER A 64 -0.79 -3.42 3.94
C SER A 64 -1.38 -2.21 4.66
N VAL A 65 -1.20 -1.02 4.10
CA VAL A 65 -1.71 0.24 4.66
C VAL A 65 -2.51 0.99 3.60
N TYR A 66 -3.66 1.51 4.00
CA TYR A 66 -4.61 2.23 3.15
C TYR A 66 -4.91 3.58 3.80
N GLY A 67 -4.38 4.66 3.25
CA GLY A 67 -4.51 6.02 3.77
C GLY A 67 -5.52 6.90 3.03
N HIS A 68 -5.73 8.10 3.58
CA HIS A 68 -6.56 9.18 3.03
C HIS A 68 -8.05 8.88 2.87
N ASN A 69 -8.57 7.88 3.58
CA ASN A 69 -9.96 7.46 3.47
C ASN A 69 -10.93 8.56 3.94
N GLN A 70 -12.15 8.61 3.41
CA GLN A 70 -13.23 9.44 3.99
C GLN A 70 -13.96 8.71 5.11
N ARG A 71 -14.07 7.38 4.99
CA ARG A 71 -14.85 6.53 5.87
C ARG A 71 -14.19 5.16 5.99
N LEU A 72 -14.16 4.64 7.22
CA LEU A 72 -13.68 3.30 7.53
C LEU A 72 -14.90 2.38 7.73
N LEU A 73 -14.85 1.19 7.15
CA LEU A 73 -15.93 0.18 7.23
C LEU A 73 -15.54 -1.03 8.07
N VAL A 74 -14.34 -0.99 8.66
CA VAL A 74 -13.78 -2.07 9.49
C VAL A 74 -13.18 -1.49 10.77
N THR A 75 -12.99 -2.35 11.77
CA THR A 75 -12.39 -2.00 13.06
C THR A 75 -11.15 -2.84 13.36
N SER A 76 -10.27 -2.34 14.25
CA SER A 76 -9.11 -3.11 14.71
C SER A 76 -9.51 -4.44 15.34
N GLY A 77 -8.80 -5.51 15.00
CA GLY A 77 -9.08 -6.89 15.41
C GLY A 77 -9.97 -7.67 14.45
N GLN A 78 -10.63 -7.00 13.49
CA GLN A 78 -11.50 -7.65 12.53
C GLN A 78 -10.72 -8.49 11.51
N ASN A 79 -11.19 -9.71 11.22
CA ASN A 79 -10.72 -10.50 10.09
C ASN A 79 -11.35 -9.99 8.79
N VAL A 80 -10.56 -9.91 7.73
CA VAL A 80 -11.02 -9.51 6.40
C VAL A 80 -10.51 -10.46 5.34
N GLU A 81 -11.30 -10.63 4.29
CA GLU A 81 -10.95 -11.42 3.11
C GLU A 81 -10.33 -10.56 2.01
N GLN A 82 -9.53 -11.17 1.15
CA GLN A 82 -9.08 -10.52 -0.07
C GLN A 82 -10.27 -10.01 -0.89
N GLY A 83 -10.22 -8.75 -1.33
CA GLY A 83 -11.28 -8.11 -2.10
C GLY A 83 -12.45 -7.58 -1.25
N GLN A 84 -12.47 -7.85 0.06
CA GLN A 84 -13.48 -7.27 0.95
C GLN A 84 -13.31 -5.75 1.02
N GLN A 85 -14.41 -5.01 0.89
CA GLN A 85 -14.40 -3.56 1.06
C GLN A 85 -14.12 -3.20 2.52
N ILE A 86 -13.12 -2.33 2.74
CA ILE A 86 -12.64 -1.94 4.06
C ILE A 86 -12.81 -0.44 4.34
N ALA A 87 -12.91 0.37 3.29
CA ALA A 87 -13.03 1.81 3.40
C ALA A 87 -13.64 2.42 2.13
N GLU A 88 -13.87 3.72 2.18
CA GLU A 88 -14.24 4.55 1.04
C GLU A 88 -13.16 5.63 0.85
N MET A 89 -12.75 5.84 -0.40
CA MET A 89 -11.71 6.81 -0.75
C MET A 89 -12.11 8.22 -0.32
N GLY A 90 -11.13 8.98 0.15
CA GLY A 90 -11.30 10.38 0.52
C GLY A 90 -10.09 11.22 0.16
N SER A 91 -9.90 12.28 0.91
CA SER A 91 -8.73 13.16 0.84
C SER A 91 -8.35 13.66 2.24
N THR A 92 -8.49 12.80 3.26
CA THR A 92 -8.21 13.17 4.66
C THR A 92 -6.72 13.16 4.99
N GLY A 93 -6.31 13.89 6.03
CA GLY A 93 -4.89 14.02 6.38
C GLY A 93 -4.16 14.96 5.42
N PHE A 94 -2.89 14.65 5.15
CA PHE A 94 -2.05 15.45 4.26
C PHE A 94 -2.22 14.95 2.82
N SER A 95 -3.24 15.44 2.15
CA SER A 95 -3.57 15.10 0.76
C SER A 95 -3.93 16.36 -0.04
N THR A 96 -3.51 16.42 -1.30
CA THR A 96 -3.84 17.52 -2.23
C THR A 96 -5.09 17.25 -3.07
N GLY A 97 -5.62 16.03 -3.03
CA GLY A 97 -6.83 15.65 -3.75
C GLY A 97 -7.18 14.17 -3.55
N PRO A 98 -8.36 13.72 -4.02
CA PRO A 98 -8.82 12.35 -3.77
C PRO A 98 -7.90 11.28 -4.36
N HIS A 99 -7.33 10.44 -3.49
CA HIS A 99 -6.51 9.29 -3.86
C HIS A 99 -6.40 8.30 -2.70
N LEU A 100 -6.04 7.05 -3.02
CA LEU A 100 -5.56 6.07 -2.06
C LEU A 100 -4.03 6.15 -1.98
N HIS A 101 -3.49 6.36 -0.77
CA HIS A 101 -2.08 6.07 -0.46
C HIS A 101 -1.96 4.63 0.01
N PHE A 102 -1.31 3.78 -0.79
CA PHE A 102 -1.15 2.35 -0.51
C PHE A 102 0.30 1.97 -0.23
N GLU A 103 0.53 1.25 0.87
CA GLU A 103 1.87 0.73 1.23
C GLU A 103 1.84 -0.76 1.52
N ILE A 104 2.98 -1.43 1.29
CA ILE A 104 3.30 -2.74 1.84
C ILE A 104 4.51 -2.60 2.77
N ARG A 105 4.39 -3.14 3.99
CA ARG A 105 5.38 -3.08 5.06
C ARG A 105 5.81 -4.50 5.47
N PRO A 106 6.98 -4.98 5.02
CA PRO A 106 7.46 -6.31 5.36
C PRO A 106 7.77 -6.48 6.83
N GLY A 107 7.27 -7.56 7.43
CA GLY A 107 7.43 -7.85 8.87
C GLY A 107 6.94 -6.73 9.78
N GLY A 108 6.00 -5.90 9.32
CA GLY A 108 5.49 -4.73 10.07
C GLY A 108 6.48 -3.59 10.28
N ARG A 109 7.61 -3.57 9.56
CA ARG A 109 8.67 -2.55 9.69
C ARG A 109 8.39 -1.33 8.78
N LYS A 110 9.41 -0.48 8.55
CA LYS A 110 9.30 0.68 7.67
C LYS A 110 8.77 0.27 6.29
N ALA A 111 7.92 1.12 5.71
CA ALA A 111 7.38 0.93 4.37
C ALA A 111 8.49 0.87 3.32
N ILE A 112 8.31 -0.03 2.35
CA ILE A 112 9.20 -0.22 1.20
C ILE A 112 8.40 0.01 -0.09
N ASN A 113 9.08 0.04 -1.24
CA ASN A 113 8.43 0.16 -2.54
C ASN A 113 7.37 -0.94 -2.76
N PRO A 114 6.06 -0.60 -2.85
CA PRO A 114 5.02 -1.59 -3.06
C PRO A 114 5.00 -2.15 -4.48
N ILE A 115 5.58 -1.43 -5.46
CA ILE A 115 5.59 -1.85 -6.88
C ILE A 115 6.28 -3.22 -7.04
N ALA A 116 7.27 -3.54 -6.21
CA ALA A 116 7.97 -4.83 -6.25
C ALA A 116 7.08 -6.05 -5.87
N PHE A 117 5.87 -5.81 -5.33
CA PHE A 117 4.95 -6.86 -4.84
C PHE A 117 3.65 -6.92 -5.64
N LEU A 118 3.47 -6.06 -6.65
CA LEU A 118 2.30 -6.12 -7.53
C LEU A 118 2.49 -7.22 -8.59
N PRO A 119 1.53 -8.15 -8.76
CA PRO A 119 1.60 -9.12 -9.85
C PRO A 119 1.51 -8.39 -11.20
N GLY A 120 2.49 -8.61 -12.07
CA GLY A 120 2.45 -8.15 -13.47
C GLY A 120 3.37 -6.98 -13.82
N GLN A 121 4.14 -6.41 -12.89
CA GLN A 121 5.21 -5.46 -13.22
C GLN A 121 6.52 -5.88 -12.57
N ARG A 122 7.33 -6.67 -13.29
CA ARG A 122 8.76 -6.82 -13.00
C ARG A 122 9.50 -5.82 -13.88
N PRO A 123 9.90 -4.63 -13.39
CA PRO A 123 10.96 -3.89 -14.06
C PRO A 123 12.28 -4.54 -13.69
N ASP A 124 12.88 -5.19 -14.67
CA ASP A 124 14.33 -5.29 -14.93
C ASP A 124 15.19 -5.33 -13.67
N LEU A 125 15.04 -6.40 -12.86
CA LEU A 125 16.01 -6.67 -11.81
C LEU A 125 17.35 -6.94 -12.48
N THR A 126 18.38 -6.19 -12.09
CA THR A 126 19.73 -6.54 -12.52
C THR A 126 20.07 -7.93 -11.97
N PRO A 127 20.94 -8.71 -12.63
CA PRO A 127 21.35 -10.02 -12.14
C PRO A 127 21.84 -10.00 -10.68
N GLN A 128 22.45 -8.90 -10.25
CA GLN A 128 22.90 -8.68 -8.88
C GLN A 128 21.75 -8.51 -7.89
N GLN A 129 20.68 -7.79 -8.28
CA GLN A 129 19.50 -7.61 -7.44
C GLN A 129 18.67 -8.90 -7.33
N ALA A 130 18.61 -9.69 -8.41
CA ALA A 130 17.97 -11.00 -8.40
C ALA A 130 18.70 -11.99 -7.47
N GLU A 131 20.04 -11.95 -7.47
CA GLU A 131 20.87 -12.81 -6.62
C GLU A 131 20.77 -12.45 -5.14
N LEU A 132 20.72 -11.16 -4.80
CA LEU A 132 20.51 -10.71 -3.42
C LEU A 132 19.15 -11.16 -2.84
N ILE A 133 18.10 -11.18 -3.68
CA ILE A 133 16.79 -11.69 -3.28
C ILE A 133 16.81 -13.21 -3.10
N ARG A 134 17.51 -13.95 -3.97
CA ARG A 134 17.67 -15.40 -3.84
C ARG A 134 18.41 -15.78 -2.55
N ARG A 135 19.55 -15.14 -2.26
CA ARG A 135 20.34 -15.40 -1.05
C ARG A 135 19.60 -15.07 0.24
N ARG A 136 18.84 -13.98 0.24
CA ARG A 136 18.04 -13.58 1.39
C ARG A 136 16.88 -14.55 1.68
N ASN A 137 16.36 -15.21 0.65
CA ASN A 137 15.29 -16.20 0.79
C ASN A 137 15.83 -17.63 1.04
N SER A 138 17.10 -17.92 0.74
CA SER A 138 17.74 -19.21 1.04
C SER A 138 18.30 -19.31 2.47
N GLY A 139 18.44 -18.17 3.17
CA GLY A 139 18.95 -18.15 4.54
C GLY A 139 20.48 -18.25 4.65
N ASP A 140 21.19 -18.19 3.53
CA ASP A 140 22.65 -18.29 3.49
C ASP A 140 23.29 -16.91 3.68
N PHE A 141 23.59 -16.54 4.92
CA PHE A 141 24.49 -15.44 5.24
C PHE A 141 25.80 -16.02 5.82
N GLN A 142 26.90 -15.89 5.07
CA GLN A 142 28.26 -15.81 5.61
C GLN A 142 28.65 -14.34 5.70
#